data_AF-A0A4S8KIQ6-F1
#
_entry.id   AF-A0A4S8KIQ6-F1
#
_cell.length_a   1.000
_cell.length_b   1.000
_cell.length_c   1.000
_cell.angle_alpha   90.00
_cell.angle_beta   90.00
_cell.angle_gamma   90.00
#
_symmetry.space_group_name_H-M   'P 1'
#
loop_
_entity.id
_entity.type
_entity.pdbx_description
1 polymer ?
#
loop_
_entity_poly.entity_id
_entity_poly.type
_entity_poly.pdbx_seq_one_letter_code
_entity_poly.pdbx_strand_id
1 'polypeptide(L)' 'MTSEQSTPIFPKPNTYYVLINLQSGTAMDLSGADWRSVIGWPPHPEPNQQWEFEPIGAGWGLR' A
#
# COMPACT_ATOMS: atom_id res chain seq x y z
N MET A 1 -13.51 2.23 33.93
CA MET A 1 -12.85 1.35 32.94
C MET A 1 -12.34 2.24 31.82
N THR A 2 -11.06 2.63 31.89
CA THR A 2 -10.40 3.38 30.82
C THR A 2 -9.97 2.38 29.75
N SER A 3 -10.51 2.52 28.55
CA SER A 3 -10.03 1.77 27.37
C SER A 3 -8.60 2.20 27.07
N GLU A 4 -7.64 1.30 27.19
CA GLU A 4 -6.31 1.53 26.63
C GLU A 4 -6.46 1.58 25.10
N GLN A 5 -6.15 2.72 24.49
CA GLN A 5 -5.96 2.78 23.05
C GLN A 5 -4.69 2.00 22.73
N SER A 6 -4.85 0.85 22.09
CA SER A 6 -3.72 0.12 21.53
C SER A 6 -3.05 0.98 20.45
N THR A 7 -1.73 1.03 20.47
CA THR A 7 -0.95 1.65 19.38
C THR A 7 -1.35 1.03 18.05
N PRO A 8 -1.73 1.81 17.04
CA PRO A 8 -2.00 1.27 15.72
C PRO A 8 -0.72 0.63 15.18
N ILE A 9 -0.78 -0.68 14.95
CA ILE A 9 0.31 -1.44 14.34
C ILE A 9 0.31 -1.11 12.86
N PHE A 10 1.40 -0.52 12.39
CA PHE A 10 1.68 -0.36 10.97
C PHE A 10 2.88 -1.21 10.57
N PRO A 11 2.80 -1.94 9.46
CA PRO A 11 1.59 -2.25 8.68
C PRO A 11 0.68 -3.23 9.43
N LYS A 12 -0.63 -3.14 9.20
CA LYS A 12 -1.60 -4.07 9.77
C LYS A 12 -1.62 -5.37 8.93
N PRO A 13 -1.49 -6.56 9.53
CA PRO A 13 -1.58 -7.82 8.79
C PRO A 13 -2.90 -7.95 8.02
N ASN A 14 -2.88 -8.59 6.85
CA ASN A 14 -4.04 -8.82 5.98
C ASN A 14 -4.79 -7.52 5.61
N THR A 15 -4.05 -6.43 5.40
CA THR A 15 -4.61 -5.12 5.03
C THR A 15 -3.92 -4.60 3.79
N TYR A 16 -4.71 -4.16 2.82
CA TYR A 16 -4.21 -3.51 1.61
C TYR A 16 -4.18 -1.99 1.78
N TYR A 17 -3.16 -1.37 1.21
CA TYR A 17 -2.92 0.06 1.27
C TYR A 17 -2.79 0.63 -0.14
N VAL A 18 -3.33 1.83 -0.33
CA VAL A 18 -3.01 2.65 -1.49
C VAL A 18 -1.87 3.59 -1.11
N LEU A 19 -0.74 3.51 -1.81
CA LEU A 19 0.44 4.33 -1.55
C LEU A 19 0.38 5.58 -2.41
N ILE A 20 0.07 6.72 -1.80
CA ILE A 20 -0.07 8.00 -2.49
C ILE A 20 1.24 8.76 -2.48
N ASN A 21 1.73 9.14 -3.67
CA ASN A 21 2.74 10.16 -3.79
C ASN A 21 2.14 11.52 -3.44
N LEU A 22 2.54 12.11 -2.32
CA LEU A 22 1.95 13.37 -1.82
C LEU A 22 2.18 14.57 -2.74
N GLN A 23 3.23 14.57 -3.56
CA GLN A 23 3.55 15.68 -4.45
C GLN A 23 2.67 15.68 -5.71
N SER A 24 2.42 14.50 -6.30
CA SER A 24 1.61 14.37 -7.51
C SER A 24 0.14 14.02 -7.25
N GLY A 25 -0.17 13.48 -6.08
CA GLY A 25 -1.49 12.91 -5.77
C GLY A 25 -1.78 11.57 -6.45
N THR A 26 -0.80 10.98 -7.15
CA THR A 26 -0.96 9.69 -7.83
C THR A 26 -0.71 8.51 -6.87
N ALA A 27 -1.39 7.39 -7.10
CA ALA A 27 -1.12 6.13 -6.44
C ALA A 27 0.06 5.38 -7.09
N MET A 28 0.79 4.59 -6.31
CA MET A 28 1.66 3.53 -6.83
C MET A 28 0.79 2.49 -7.53
N ASP A 29 1.03 2.30 -8.82
CA ASP A 29 0.20 1.49 -9.72
C ASP A 29 1.07 0.48 -10.47
N LEU A 30 0.70 -0.81 -10.43
CA LEU A 30 1.21 -1.80 -11.38
C LEU A 30 0.49 -1.59 -12.71
N SER A 31 1.22 -1.11 -13.71
CA SER A 31 0.62 -0.70 -14.97
C SER A 31 -0.22 -1.80 -15.60
N GLY A 32 -1.53 -1.55 -15.75
CA GLY A 32 -2.44 -2.47 -16.43
C GLY A 32 -2.15 -2.66 -17.94
N ALA A 33 -1.25 -1.86 -18.50
CA ALA A 33 -0.84 -1.96 -19.91
C ALA A 33 0.20 -3.06 -20.13
N ASP A 34 1.16 -3.21 -19.23
CA ASP A 34 2.30 -4.14 -19.39
C ASP A 34 2.46 -5.17 -18.25
N TRP A 35 1.71 -5.00 -17.14
CA TRP A 35 1.75 -5.84 -15.93
C TRP A 35 3.16 -6.04 -15.37
N ARG A 36 4.04 -5.06 -15.56
CA ARG A 36 5.46 -5.12 -15.17
C ARG A 36 5.96 -3.81 -14.58
N SER A 37 5.58 -2.69 -15.16
CA SER A 37 6.05 -1.38 -14.75
C SER A 37 5.28 -0.88 -13.53
N VAL A 38 5.99 -0.34 -12.55
CA VAL A 38 5.38 0.40 -11.44
C VAL A 38 5.42 1.89 -11.77
N ILE A 39 4.25 2.52 -11.82
CA ILE A 39 4.07 3.91 -12.24
C ILE A 39 3.29 4.70 -11.19
N GLY A 40 3.18 6.02 -11.41
CA GLY A 40 2.18 6.85 -10.75
C GLY A 40 0.95 6.99 -11.63
N TRP A 41 -0.23 6.63 -11.12
CA TRP A 41 -1.50 6.79 -11.85
C TRP A 41 -2.59 7.41 -10.96
N PRO A 42 -3.62 8.08 -11.52
CA PRO A 42 -4.75 8.57 -10.73
C PRO A 42 -5.35 7.46 -9.86
N PRO A 43 -5.68 7.73 -8.57
CA PRO A 43 -6.22 6.71 -7.68
C PRO A 43 -7.56 6.11 -8.18
N HIS A 44 -7.69 4.78 -8.13
CA HIS A 44 -8.90 4.04 -8.49
C HIS A 44 -9.04 2.75 -7.67
N PRO A 45 -10.22 2.07 -7.66
CA PRO A 45 -10.48 0.98 -6.73
C PRO A 45 -9.97 -0.39 -7.20
N GLU A 46 -9.18 -0.45 -8.28
CA GLU A 46 -8.74 -1.72 -8.86
C GLU A 46 -7.54 -2.28 -8.06
N PRO A 47 -7.29 -3.61 -8.11
CA PRO A 47 -6.27 -4.24 -7.28
C PRO A 47 -4.83 -3.80 -7.57
N ASN A 48 -4.54 -3.31 -8.78
CA ASN A 48 -3.19 -2.92 -9.19
C ASN A 48 -2.66 -1.66 -8.47
N GLN A 49 -3.46 -1.04 -7.60
CA GLN A 49 -3.05 0.08 -6.73
C GLN A 49 -3.11 -0.27 -5.24
N GLN A 50 -3.37 -1.54 -4.91
CA GLN A 50 -3.58 -2.03 -3.56
C GLN A 50 -2.44 -2.97 -3.16
N TRP A 51 -1.63 -2.53 -2.20
CA TRP A 51 -0.41 -3.22 -1.81
C TRP A 51 -0.52 -3.73 -0.38
N GLU A 52 -0.12 -4.97 -0.16
CA GLU A 52 0.09 -5.50 1.18
C GLU A 52 1.59 -5.50 1.52
N PHE A 53 1.89 -5.14 2.77
CA PHE A 53 3.26 -5.20 3.29
C PHE A 53 3.55 -6.58 3.88
N GLU A 54 4.52 -7.28 3.29
CA GLU A 54 4.99 -8.58 3.78
C GLU A 54 6.40 -8.45 4.40
N PRO A 55 6.67 -9.05 5.57
CA PRO A 55 7.98 -8.95 6.19
C PRO A 55 9.03 -9.77 5.41
N ILE A 56 10.16 -9.15 5.05
CA ILE A 56 11.30 -9.77 4.35
C ILE A 56 12.60 -9.61 5.16
N GLY A 57 12.65 -10.28 6.32
CA GLY A 57 13.76 -10.13 7.26
C GLY A 57 13.64 -8.83 8.06
N ALA A 58 14.60 -7.92 7.90
CA ALA A 58 14.61 -6.64 8.61
C ALA A 58 13.75 -5.55 7.95
N GLY A 59 13.18 -5.81 6.78
CA GLY A 59 12.39 -4.85 6.00
C GLY A 59 11.05 -5.42 5.54
N TRP A 60 10.40 -4.70 4.61
CA TRP A 60 9.11 -5.05 4.03
C TRP A 60 9.20 -5.17 2.51
N GLY A 61 8.55 -6.20 1.97
CA GLY A 61 8.18 -6.30 0.56
C GLY A 61 6.75 -5.79 0.37
N LEU A 62 6.43 -5.41 -0.86
CA LEU A 62 5.08 -5.07 -1.28
C LEU A 62 4.60 -6.15 -2.24
N ARG A 63 3.39 -6.67 -2.01
CA ARG A 63 2.69 -7.59 -2.91
C ARG A 63 1.39 -7.02 -3.40
#